data_AF-A0A645GMU6-F1
#
_entry.id   AF-A0A645GMU6-F1
#
_cell.length_a   1.000
_cell.length_b   1.000
_cell.length_c   1.000
_cell.angle_alpha   90.00
_cell.angle_beta   90.00
_cell.angle_gamma   90.00
#
_symmetry.space_group_name_H-M   'P 1'
#
loop_
_entity.id
_entity.type
_entity.pdbx_description
1 polymer ?
#
loop_
_entity_poly.entity_id
_entity_poly.type
_entity_poly.pdbx_seq_one_letter_code
_entity_poly.pdbx_strand_id
1 'polypeptide(L)'
;MPLLQQSTRPYGWRQWFDAMGMDAPRALDGPRYELFSMIAVAATMGLGVALMPPMLIEAEMERGDLVIACPRALQGERAYYLVTPAQPAATVLTAFSAWLGRMAGMGAYPDGRQAMEE
;
A
#
# COMPACT_ATOMS: atom_id res chain seq x y z
N MET A 1 -8.01 -17.50 -8.53
CA MET A 1 -8.86 -16.81 -7.54
C MET A 1 -9.22 -15.42 -8.06
N PRO A 2 -10.36 -14.82 -7.64
CA PRO A 2 -10.69 -13.44 -8.00
C PRO A 2 -9.65 -12.44 -7.48
N LEU A 3 -9.44 -11.37 -8.23
CA LEU A 3 -8.62 -10.22 -7.79
C LEU A 3 -9.54 -9.25 -7.04
N LEU A 4 -9.25 -8.99 -5.77
CA LEU A 4 -9.99 -8.02 -4.98
C LEU A 4 -9.52 -6.61 -5.38
N GLN A 5 -10.46 -5.78 -5.83
CA GLN A 5 -10.20 -4.48 -6.43
C GLN A 5 -10.38 -3.35 -5.40
N GLN A 6 -9.47 -2.37 -5.41
CA GLN A 6 -9.59 -1.15 -4.60
C GLN A 6 -10.17 -0.01 -5.46
N SER A 7 -11.32 0.55 -5.07
CA SER A 7 -12.00 1.62 -5.79
C SER A 7 -11.14 2.84 -6.03
N THR A 8 -10.39 3.28 -5.02
CA THR A 8 -9.53 4.47 -5.14
C THR A 8 -8.22 4.20 -5.89
N ARG A 9 -7.98 2.96 -6.29
CA ARG A 9 -6.79 2.50 -7.04
C ARG A 9 -7.20 1.47 -8.11
N PRO A 10 -8.04 1.85 -9.09
CA PRO A 10 -8.69 0.90 -9.98
C PRO A 10 -7.73 0.17 -10.92
N TYR A 11 -6.50 0.67 -11.09
CA TYR A 11 -5.46 0.09 -11.92
C TYR A 11 -4.37 -0.66 -11.13
N GLY A 12 -4.51 -0.83 -9.81
CA GLY A 12 -3.44 -1.38 -8.96
C GLY A 12 -2.95 -2.75 -9.41
N TRP A 13 -3.88 -3.66 -9.77
CA TRP A 13 -3.52 -4.98 -10.31
C TRP A 13 -2.85 -4.91 -11.67
N ARG A 14 -3.34 -4.05 -12.57
CA ARG A 14 -2.70 -3.83 -13.88
C ARG A 14 -1.27 -3.34 -13.71
N GLN A 15 -1.06 -2.32 -12.87
CA GLN A 15 0.27 -1.80 -12.55
C GLN A 15 1.19 -2.88 -11.97
N TRP A 16 0.67 -3.73 -11.08
CA TRP A 16 1.44 -4.85 -10.55
C TRP A 16 1.83 -5.84 -11.64
N PHE A 17 0.90 -6.26 -12.52
CA PHE A 17 1.20 -7.19 -13.61
C PHE A 17 2.19 -6.60 -14.63
N ASP A 18 2.01 -5.33 -15.00
CA ASP A 18 2.92 -4.60 -15.89
C ASP A 18 4.34 -4.57 -15.30
N ALA A 19 4.47 -4.29 -13.99
CA ALA A 19 5.75 -4.31 -13.28
C ALA A 19 6.40 -5.72 -13.22
N MET A 20 5.61 -6.78 -13.37
CA MET A 20 6.10 -8.16 -13.47
C MET A 20 6.40 -8.59 -14.91
N GLY A 21 6.15 -7.74 -15.91
CA GLY A 21 6.27 -8.09 -17.33
C GLY A 21 5.25 -9.14 -17.79
N MET A 22 4.08 -9.19 -17.15
CA MET A 22 3.04 -10.19 -17.41
C MET A 22 1.85 -9.56 -18.12
N ASP A 23 1.39 -10.16 -19.21
CA ASP A 23 0.11 -9.79 -19.81
C ASP A 23 -1.04 -10.32 -18.94
N ALA A 24 -1.93 -9.42 -18.55
CA ALA A 24 -3.06 -9.71 -17.67
C ALA A 24 -4.32 -9.00 -18.19
N PRO A 25 -4.95 -9.52 -19.27
CA PRO A 25 -6.12 -8.89 -19.88
C PRO A 25 -7.33 -8.76 -18.94
N ARG A 26 -7.33 -9.54 -17.83
CA ARG A 26 -8.38 -9.55 -16.80
C ARG A 26 -7.95 -8.86 -15.50
N ALA A 27 -6.90 -8.04 -15.52
CA ALA A 27 -6.39 -7.37 -14.32
C ALA A 27 -7.41 -6.43 -13.63
N LEU A 28 -8.45 -5.99 -14.36
CA LEU A 28 -9.50 -5.11 -13.85
C LEU A 28 -10.73 -5.86 -13.34
N ASP A 29 -10.79 -7.17 -13.52
CA ASP A 29 -11.91 -8.00 -13.10
C ASP A 29 -11.92 -8.23 -11.59
N GLY A 30 -13.12 -8.44 -11.04
CA GLY A 30 -13.32 -8.86 -9.65
C GLY A 30 -14.14 -7.87 -8.83
N PRO A 31 -14.53 -8.27 -7.60
CA PRO A 31 -15.31 -7.43 -6.70
C PRO A 31 -14.49 -6.21 -6.26
N ARG A 32 -15.18 -5.08 -6.11
CA ARG A 32 -14.57 -3.79 -5.80
C ARG A 32 -15.03 -3.30 -4.44
N TYR A 33 -14.09 -2.83 -3.64
CA TYR A 33 -14.31 -2.33 -2.29
C TYR A 33 -13.71 -0.94 -2.16
N GLU A 34 -14.32 -0.09 -1.32
CA GLU A 34 -13.87 1.28 -1.07
C GLU A 34 -12.71 1.36 -0.06
N LEU A 35 -12.69 0.45 0.92
CA LEU A 35 -11.76 0.50 2.05
C LEU A 35 -10.82 -0.69 2.06
N PHE A 36 -9.54 -0.46 2.39
CA PHE A 36 -8.56 -1.54 2.56
C PHE A 36 -8.98 -2.55 3.64
N SER A 37 -9.63 -2.10 4.72
CA SER A 37 -10.14 -2.98 5.76
C SER A 37 -11.18 -3.97 5.23
N MET A 38 -12.05 -3.56 4.31
CA MET A 38 -13.02 -4.47 3.68
C MET A 38 -12.32 -5.49 2.78
N ILE A 39 -11.28 -5.07 2.05
CA ILE A 39 -10.47 -5.97 1.22
C ILE A 39 -9.74 -7.01 2.09
N ALA A 40 -9.17 -6.57 3.22
CA ALA A 40 -8.49 -7.45 4.17
C ALA A 40 -9.44 -8.53 4.70
N VAL A 41 -10.64 -8.15 5.15
CA VAL A 41 -11.68 -9.09 5.60
C VAL A 41 -12.09 -10.05 4.48
N ALA A 42 -12.28 -9.55 3.25
CA ALA A 42 -12.63 -10.43 2.13
C ALA A 42 -11.51 -11.43 1.81
N ALA A 43 -10.25 -11.02 1.90
CA ALA A 43 -9.10 -11.88 1.69
C ALA A 43 -8.96 -12.95 2.79
N THR A 44 -9.15 -12.60 4.07
CA THR A 44 -9.09 -13.56 5.20
C THR A 44 -10.22 -14.58 5.13
N MET A 45 -11.37 -14.21 4.55
CA MET A 45 -12.47 -15.13 4.27
C MET A 45 -12.26 -15.98 3.00
N GLY A 46 -11.10 -15.87 2.33
CA GLY A 46 -10.77 -16.66 1.14
C GLY A 46 -11.50 -16.23 -0.13
N LEU A 47 -12.07 -15.02 -0.18
CA LEU A 47 -12.85 -14.55 -1.33
C LEU A 47 -11.99 -14.13 -2.53
N GLY A 48 -10.68 -13.97 -2.35
CA GLY A 48 -9.78 -13.57 -3.43
C GLY A 48 -8.37 -13.26 -2.97
N VAL A 49 -7.59 -12.70 -3.90
CA VAL A 49 -6.24 -12.19 -3.65
C VAL A 49 -6.28 -10.66 -3.64
N ALA A 50 -5.54 -10.03 -2.73
CA ALA A 50 -5.52 -8.58 -2.57
C ALA A 50 -4.12 -7.99 -2.72
N LEU A 51 -4.04 -6.79 -3.31
CA LEU A 51 -2.87 -5.92 -3.18
C LEU A 51 -3.05 -5.05 -1.94
N MET A 52 -2.19 -5.25 -0.94
CA MET A 52 -2.30 -4.61 0.37
C MET A 52 -0.98 -3.96 0.80
N PRO A 53 -1.02 -2.74 1.36
CA PRO A 53 0.11 -2.22 2.14
C PRO A 53 0.32 -3.13 3.36
N PRO A 54 1.54 -3.67 3.59
CA PRO A 54 1.80 -4.61 4.69
C PRO A 54 1.38 -4.08 6.06
N MET A 55 1.61 -2.79 6.31
CA MET A 55 1.25 -2.12 7.58
C MET A 55 -0.25 -2.17 7.93
N LEU A 56 -1.13 -2.46 6.98
CA LEU A 56 -2.57 -2.52 7.21
C LEU A 56 -3.07 -3.94 7.52
N ILE A 57 -2.20 -4.95 7.45
CA ILE A 57 -2.54 -6.37 7.61
C ILE A 57 -1.56 -7.11 8.52
N GLU A 58 -0.75 -6.40 9.31
CA GLU A 58 0.28 -7.02 10.17
C GLU A 58 -0.34 -8.04 11.13
N ALA A 59 -1.48 -7.71 11.73
CA ALA A 59 -2.16 -8.59 12.67
C ALA A 59 -2.68 -9.87 12.00
N GLU A 60 -3.23 -9.79 10.79
CA GLU A 60 -3.69 -10.95 10.01
C GLU A 60 -2.52 -11.83 9.57
N MET A 61 -1.40 -11.21 9.21
CA MET A 61 -0.16 -11.89 8.85
C MET A 61 0.45 -12.63 10.05
N GLU A 62 0.49 -11.99 11.23
CA GLU A 62 0.98 -12.59 12.47
C GLU A 62 0.14 -13.79 12.93
N ARG A 63 -1.19 -13.70 12.77
CA ARG A 63 -2.11 -14.82 13.08
C ARG A 63 -2.08 -15.94 12.04
N GLY A 64 -1.54 -15.68 10.84
CA GLY A 64 -1.55 -16.62 9.72
C GLY A 64 -2.88 -16.67 8.96
N ASP A 65 -3.78 -15.71 9.18
CA ASP A 65 -5.04 -15.57 8.44
C ASP A 65 -4.78 -15.16 6.98
N LEU A 66 -3.68 -14.44 6.75
CA LEU A 66 -3.19 -14.08 5.43
C LEU A 66 -1.78 -14.61 5.22
N VAL A 67 -1.48 -14.91 3.96
CA VAL A 67 -0.15 -15.32 3.51
C VAL A 67 0.25 -14.51 2.28
N ILE A 68 1.56 -14.36 2.07
CA ILE A 68 2.08 -13.72 0.87
C ILE A 68 1.86 -14.65 -0.32
N ALA A 69 0.92 -14.30 -1.21
CA ALA A 69 0.65 -15.08 -2.42
C ALA A 69 1.78 -14.98 -3.46
N CYS A 70 2.49 -13.84 -3.52
CA CYS A 70 3.65 -13.62 -4.38
C CYS A 70 4.64 -12.67 -3.69
N PRO A 71 5.94 -13.03 -3.58
CA PRO A 71 6.93 -12.21 -2.88
C PRO A 71 7.36 -10.96 -3.65
N ARG A 72 6.83 -10.74 -4.87
CA ARG A 72 7.16 -9.57 -5.68
C ARG A 72 6.20 -8.42 -5.37
N ALA A 73 6.71 -7.40 -4.68
CA ALA A 73 5.95 -6.20 -4.35
C ALA A 73 5.94 -5.20 -5.51
N LEU A 74 4.82 -4.50 -5.68
CA LEU A 74 4.80 -3.27 -6.50
C LEU A 74 5.41 -2.14 -5.66
N GLN A 75 6.47 -1.52 -6.17
CA GLN A 75 7.04 -0.33 -5.54
C GLN A 75 6.04 0.83 -5.65
N GLY A 76 5.77 1.49 -4.53
CA GLY A 76 4.74 2.51 -4.46
C GLY A 76 5.16 3.79 -5.18
N GLU A 77 4.35 4.28 -6.11
CA GLU A 77 4.52 5.61 -6.72
C GLU A 77 3.97 6.75 -5.84
N ARG A 78 3.38 6.44 -4.69
CA ARG A 78 2.66 7.40 -3.83
C ARG A 78 3.29 7.50 -2.45
N ALA A 79 3.41 8.73 -1.97
CA ALA A 79 3.87 9.05 -0.62
C ALA A 79 2.80 9.84 0.15
N TYR A 80 2.96 9.88 1.47
CA TYR A 80 2.18 10.76 2.35
C TYR A 80 2.91 12.09 2.51
N TYR A 81 2.19 13.19 2.34
CA TYR A 81 2.75 14.54 2.38
C TYR A 81 2.12 15.35 3.52
N LEU A 82 2.96 16.08 4.26
CA LEU A 82 2.50 17.16 5.14
C LEU A 82 2.50 18.46 4.34
N VAL A 83 1.32 19.04 4.12
CA VAL A 83 1.15 20.28 3.35
C VAL A 83 0.85 21.43 4.32
N THR A 84 1.63 22.51 4.23
CA THR A 84 1.46 23.72 5.04
C THR A 84 1.32 24.96 4.16
N PRO A 85 0.66 26.03 4.64
CA PRO A 85 0.61 27.31 3.92
C PRO A 85 2.01 27.87 3.63
N ALA A 86 2.15 28.67 2.57
CA ALA A 86 3.44 29.26 2.16
C ALA A 86 3.93 30.40 3.08
N GLN A 87 3.07 30.91 3.96
CA GLN A 87 3.43 31.91 4.95
C GLN A 87 4.29 31.30 6.08
N PRO A 88 5.03 32.12 6.86
CA PRO A 88 5.84 31.61 7.96
C PRO A 88 5.03 30.72 8.91
N ALA A 89 5.52 29.50 9.13
CA ALA A 89 4.87 28.54 10.02
C ALA A 89 4.92 29.04 11.47
N ALA A 90 3.79 28.95 12.16
CA ALA A 90 3.76 29.15 13.61
C ALA A 90 4.66 28.10 14.30
N THR A 91 5.26 28.45 15.45
CA THR A 91 6.16 27.57 16.20
C THR A 91 5.55 26.19 16.47
N VAL A 92 4.24 26.12 16.71
CA VAL A 92 3.51 24.86 16.91
C VAL A 92 3.54 23.95 15.67
N LEU A 93 3.44 24.51 14.46
CA LEU A 93 3.54 23.76 13.22
C LEU A 93 4.96 23.22 13.03
N THR A 94 5.98 24.03 13.31
CA THR A 94 7.39 23.58 13.25
C THR A 94 7.64 22.42 14.21
N ALA A 95 7.18 22.53 15.46
CA ALA A 95 7.33 21.48 16.46
C ALA A 95 6.58 20.20 16.05
N PHE A 96 5.36 20.33 15.53
CA PHE A 96 4.55 19.21 15.06
C PHE A 96 5.18 18.53 13.84
N SER A 97 5.62 19.28 12.83
CA SER A 97 6.29 18.74 11.64
C SER A 97 7.55 17.95 12.02
N ALA A 98 8.35 18.47 12.96
CA ALA A 98 9.53 17.79 13.44
C ALA A 98 9.19 16.50 14.20
N TRP A 99 8.13 16.52 15.03
CA TRP A 99 7.63 15.32 15.70
C TRP A 99 7.11 14.29 14.68
N LEU A 100 6.30 14.71 13.71
CA LEU A 100 5.72 13.83 12.70
C LEU A 100 6.82 13.18 11.84
N GLY A 101 7.86 13.91 11.47
CA GLY A 101 9.02 13.36 10.76
C GLY A 101 9.73 12.27 11.56
N ARG A 102 9.88 12.43 12.88
CA ARG A 102 10.41 11.36 13.75
C ARG A 102 9.49 10.15 13.78
N MET A 103 8.19 10.35 13.95
CA MET A 103 7.21 9.25 13.98
C MET A 103 7.19 8.47 12.66
N ALA A 104 7.22 9.17 11.53
CA ALA A 104 7.27 8.55 10.21
C ALA A 104 8.58 7.79 9.96
N GLY A 105 9.71 8.30 10.48
CA GLY A 105 11.00 7.63 10.41
C GLY A 105 11.09 6.36 11.26
N MET A 106 10.34 6.27 12.36
CA MET A 106 10.30 5.09 13.24
C MET A 106 9.54 3.90 12.63
N GLY A 107 8.64 4.14 11.67
CA GLY A 107 7.89 3.12 10.94
C GLY A 107 8.41 2.81 9.53
N ALA A 108 9.59 3.34 9.17
CA ALA A 108 10.17 3.09 7.86
C ALA A 108 10.50 1.60 7.72
N TYR A 109 9.81 0.92 6.80
CA TYR A 109 10.16 -0.42 6.36
C TYR A 109 11.61 -0.37 5.83
N PRO A 110 12.48 -1.35 6.17
CA PRO A 110 13.82 -1.39 5.63
C PRO A 110 13.76 -1.34 4.09
N ASP A 111 14.46 -0.35 3.59
CA ASP A 111 14.55 0.15 2.21
C ASP A 111 14.37 -0.88 1.08
N GLY A 112 13.45 -0.58 0.17
CA GLY A 112 13.47 -1.06 -1.23
C GLY A 112 14.31 -0.15 -2.16
N ARG A 113 15.15 0.75 -1.63
CA ARG A 113 15.97 1.69 -2.41
C ARG A 113 17.14 1.06 -3.19
N GLN A 114 17.35 -0.26 -3.13
CA GLN A 114 18.32 -0.92 -4.02
C GLN A 114 17.71 -1.23 -5.39
N ALA A 115 17.36 -0.21 -6.17
CA ALA A 115 17.01 -0.38 -7.59
C ALA A 115 17.12 0.90 -8.44
N MET A 116 17.79 1.95 -7.94
CA MET A 116 18.06 3.16 -8.72
C MET A 116 19.55 3.49 -8.71
N GLU A 117 20.38 2.46 -8.89
CA GLU A 117 21.75 2.57 -9.38
C GLU A 117 21.97 1.39 -10.33
N GLU A 118 21.52 1.56 -11.58
CA GLU A 118 22.13 1.06 -12.82
C GLU A 118 21.42 1.68 -14.04
#